data_AF-A0A378F5C4-F1
#
_entry.id   AF-A0A378F5C4-F1
#
_cell.length_a   1.000
_cell.length_b   1.000
_cell.length_c   1.000
_cell.angle_alpha   90.00
_cell.angle_beta   90.00
_cell.angle_gamma   90.00
#
_symmetry.space_group_name_H-M   'P 1'
#
loop_
_entity.id
_entity.type
_entity.pdbx_description
1 polymer ?
#
loop_
_entity_poly.entity_id
_entity_poly.type
_entity_poly.pdbx_seq_one_letter_code
_entity_poly.pdbx_strand_id
1 'polypeptide(L)'
;MGYITTRVIMENTLLTANATLPTYDRSALIPRIVHLGFGAFHRAHQAVYADILASEHGSDWGYTEVNLIGGEQQIADLQQQDLLYTVAEMSADAWTARVVGVVKQALHAGVDGLEAVLAAMCQPQVAIVSLTITEKGYCHSPASGELQLDHPLIAADLHNPHQPKSAAGVVVEALSRRRAAGLPAFTVMSCDNMPENGHVMRNVVCAYARALDEDLAAWIEQNVTFPSTMVDRIVPAVTAETLDKITQLTGVRDPAGVACEPFRQWVIEDNFVAGRPQWEKAGAELVADVVPFEEMKLRMLNGSHSFLAYLGYLAGYQHINDCMQDDNYRRAALSLMLDEQAPTLKVQGVDLSRYASLLIDRYCNPALKHRTWQIAMDGSQKLPQRMLDSIRWHLVHQRDFTLLALGVAGWMRYVGGVDDAGQAIEICDPLLPVIQQAVAASADGEARVKALLGIEAIFGVELPQESRFVTAVTRAYLALQRQGAKATVAAWTAAQ
;
A
#
# COMPACT_ATOMS: atom_id res chain seq x y z
N MET A 1 4.58 -52.21 -19.05
CA MET A 1 4.27 -51.71 -17.69
C MET A 1 4.26 -50.19 -17.76
N GLY A 2 3.09 -49.61 -18.04
CA GLY A 2 2.92 -48.16 -18.07
C GLY A 2 2.67 -47.66 -16.65
N TYR A 3 3.47 -46.70 -16.20
CA TYR A 3 3.20 -45.98 -14.96
C TYR A 3 2.05 -45.02 -15.22
N ILE A 4 0.86 -45.38 -14.72
CA ILE A 4 -0.25 -44.45 -14.57
C ILE A 4 0.09 -43.61 -13.35
N THR A 5 0.58 -42.39 -13.56
CA THR A 5 0.66 -41.37 -12.51
C THR A 5 -0.76 -40.94 -12.17
N THR A 6 -1.32 -41.57 -11.13
CA THR A 6 -2.55 -41.11 -10.49
C THR A 6 -2.26 -39.74 -9.90
N ARG A 7 -2.76 -38.67 -10.53
CA ARG A 7 -2.89 -37.36 -9.85
C ARG A 7 -3.81 -37.62 -8.67
N VAL A 8 -3.25 -37.64 -7.45
CA VAL A 8 -4.03 -37.56 -6.23
C VAL A 8 -4.70 -36.19 -6.30
N ILE A 9 -5.99 -36.16 -6.64
CA ILE A 9 -6.82 -34.98 -6.43
C ILE A 9 -6.92 -34.87 -4.92
N MET A 10 -6.07 -34.03 -4.30
CA MET A 10 -6.28 -33.68 -2.91
C MET A 10 -7.65 -33.01 -2.83
N GLU A 11 -8.54 -33.61 -2.05
CA GLU A 11 -9.87 -33.06 -1.81
C GLU A 11 -9.70 -31.67 -1.20
N ASN A 12 -10.24 -30.64 -1.84
CA ASN A 12 -10.09 -29.27 -1.38
C ASN A 12 -10.84 -29.08 -0.06
N THR A 13 -10.07 -28.96 1.02
CA THR A 13 -10.60 -28.87 2.38
C THR A 13 -11.06 -27.47 2.77
N LEU A 14 -10.80 -26.43 1.97
CA LEU A 14 -11.19 -25.06 2.32
C LEU A 14 -12.70 -24.89 2.47
N LEU A 15 -13.52 -25.68 1.76
CA LEU A 15 -14.97 -25.66 1.91
C LEU A 15 -15.48 -26.34 3.19
N THR A 16 -14.60 -26.94 4.00
CA THR A 16 -14.96 -27.47 5.34
C THR A 16 -14.47 -26.55 6.46
N ALA A 17 -13.83 -25.43 6.13
CA ALA A 17 -13.34 -24.46 7.09
C ALA A 17 -14.50 -23.86 7.92
N ASN A 18 -14.24 -23.65 9.21
CA ASN A 18 -15.08 -22.83 10.08
C ASN A 18 -14.92 -21.35 9.71
N ALA A 19 -15.57 -20.97 8.61
CA ALA A 19 -15.49 -19.66 7.97
C ALA A 19 -16.81 -19.37 7.23
N THR A 20 -17.01 -18.11 6.84
CA THR A 20 -17.99 -17.77 5.80
C THR A 20 -17.50 -18.36 4.49
N LEU A 21 -18.30 -19.23 3.87
CA LEU A 21 -17.96 -19.89 2.62
C LEU A 21 -18.67 -19.21 1.44
N PRO A 22 -18.15 -19.33 0.20
CA PRO A 22 -18.87 -18.86 -0.98
C PRO A 22 -20.22 -19.58 -1.12
N THR A 23 -21.33 -18.85 -0.98
CA THR A 23 -22.70 -19.38 -1.15
C THR A 23 -23.23 -19.23 -2.58
N TYR A 24 -22.47 -18.59 -3.45
CA TYR A 24 -22.81 -18.31 -4.84
C TYR A 24 -22.20 -19.35 -5.79
N ASP A 25 -22.78 -19.50 -6.98
CA ASP A 25 -22.24 -20.39 -8.01
C ASP A 25 -20.96 -19.79 -8.62
N ARG A 26 -19.81 -20.29 -8.17
CA ARG A 26 -18.50 -19.88 -8.69
C ARG A 26 -18.35 -20.12 -10.19
N SER A 27 -19.10 -21.04 -10.80
CA SER A 27 -19.04 -21.30 -12.24
C SER A 27 -19.70 -20.19 -13.07
N ALA A 28 -20.65 -19.45 -12.48
CA ALA A 28 -21.35 -18.33 -13.12
C ALA A 28 -20.50 -17.03 -13.18
N LEU A 29 -19.44 -16.94 -12.39
CA LEU A 29 -18.51 -15.82 -12.43
C LEU A 29 -17.70 -15.80 -13.74
N ILE A 30 -17.57 -14.61 -14.31
CA ILE A 30 -16.84 -14.31 -15.53
C ILE A 30 -15.56 -13.54 -15.15
N PRO A 31 -14.36 -13.93 -15.64
CA PRO A 31 -13.12 -13.20 -15.37
C PRO A 31 -13.13 -11.85 -16.13
N ARG A 32 -13.70 -10.84 -15.49
CA ARG A 32 -13.87 -9.46 -16.02
C ARG A 32 -12.76 -8.54 -15.54
N ILE A 33 -12.04 -8.93 -14.48
CA ILE A 33 -10.92 -8.17 -13.92
C ILE A 33 -9.67 -9.02 -14.01
N VAL A 34 -8.59 -8.43 -14.52
CA VAL A 34 -7.23 -8.98 -14.34
C VAL A 34 -6.57 -8.18 -13.22
N HIS A 35 -5.97 -8.84 -12.24
CA HIS A 35 -5.23 -8.16 -11.18
C HIS A 35 -3.74 -8.48 -11.29
N LEU A 36 -2.90 -7.44 -11.34
CA LEU A 36 -1.45 -7.55 -11.35
C LEU A 36 -0.91 -7.34 -9.93
N GLY A 37 -0.26 -8.36 -9.39
CA GLY A 37 0.26 -8.37 -8.01
C GLY A 37 -0.70 -9.06 -7.05
N PHE A 38 -0.72 -10.39 -7.05
CA PHE A 38 -1.51 -11.22 -6.12
C PHE A 38 -0.91 -11.25 -4.71
N GLY A 39 -0.84 -10.08 -4.09
CA GLY A 39 -0.28 -9.86 -2.75
C GLY A 39 -1.24 -10.23 -1.61
N ALA A 40 -0.78 -10.04 -0.37
CA ALA A 40 -1.64 -10.20 0.80
C ALA A 40 -2.73 -9.12 0.87
N PHE A 41 -2.39 -7.88 0.49
CA PHE A 41 -3.34 -6.76 0.53
C PHE A 41 -4.51 -6.97 -0.44
N HIS A 42 -4.24 -7.32 -1.70
CA HIS A 42 -5.29 -7.60 -2.68
C HIS A 42 -6.28 -8.67 -2.20
N ARG A 43 -5.75 -9.80 -1.73
CA ARG A 43 -6.52 -10.90 -1.15
C ARG A 43 -7.42 -10.45 0.00
N ALA A 44 -6.90 -9.62 0.88
CA ALA A 44 -7.65 -9.13 2.05
C ALA A 44 -8.52 -7.90 1.74
N HIS A 45 -8.42 -7.28 0.56
CA HIS A 45 -9.11 -6.02 0.26
C HIS A 45 -9.99 -6.13 -0.97
N GLN A 46 -9.50 -5.86 -2.19
CA GLN A 46 -10.36 -5.75 -3.38
C GLN A 46 -11.14 -7.05 -3.65
N ALA A 47 -10.48 -8.20 -3.48
CA ALA A 47 -11.13 -9.49 -3.68
C ALA A 47 -12.22 -9.79 -2.63
N VAL A 48 -12.10 -9.28 -1.40
CA VAL A 48 -13.16 -9.35 -0.38
C VAL A 48 -14.37 -8.51 -0.79
N TYR A 49 -14.18 -7.31 -1.34
CA TYR A 49 -15.30 -6.52 -1.87
C TYR A 49 -16.02 -7.29 -2.98
N ALA A 50 -15.29 -7.90 -3.91
CA ALA A 50 -15.88 -8.69 -4.99
C ALA A 50 -16.61 -9.94 -4.47
N ASP A 51 -16.06 -10.61 -3.46
CA ASP A 51 -16.66 -11.80 -2.83
C ASP A 51 -17.98 -11.48 -2.12
N ILE A 52 -18.03 -10.34 -1.43
CA ILE A 52 -19.27 -9.80 -0.84
C ILE A 52 -20.30 -9.52 -1.94
N LEU A 53 -19.90 -8.87 -3.05
CA LEU A 53 -20.82 -8.61 -4.16
C LEU A 53 -21.34 -9.90 -4.81
N ALA A 54 -20.49 -10.91 -4.99
CA ALA A 54 -20.89 -12.19 -5.54
C ALA A 54 -21.90 -12.90 -4.62
N SER A 55 -21.65 -12.87 -3.31
CA SER A 55 -22.49 -13.51 -2.29
C SER A 55 -23.82 -12.81 -2.06
N GLU A 56 -23.81 -11.48 -1.89
CA GLU A 56 -24.96 -10.72 -1.39
C GLU A 56 -25.73 -9.99 -2.50
N HIS A 57 -25.10 -9.80 -3.66
CA HIS A 57 -25.66 -9.01 -4.76
C HIS A 57 -25.64 -9.73 -6.11
N GLY A 58 -25.25 -11.01 -6.14
CA GLY A 58 -25.26 -11.83 -7.36
C GLY A 58 -24.34 -11.32 -8.46
N SER A 59 -23.26 -10.63 -8.09
CA SER A 59 -22.27 -10.15 -9.05
C SER A 59 -21.62 -11.31 -9.80
N ASP A 60 -21.45 -11.17 -11.11
CA ASP A 60 -20.75 -12.11 -11.98
C ASP A 60 -19.27 -11.74 -12.20
N TRP A 61 -18.77 -10.70 -11.53
CA TRP A 61 -17.40 -10.21 -11.71
C TRP A 61 -16.39 -11.08 -10.95
N GLY A 62 -15.69 -11.95 -11.69
CA GLY A 62 -14.56 -12.74 -11.23
C GLY A 62 -13.21 -12.16 -11.65
N TYR A 63 -12.16 -12.73 -11.07
CA TYR A 63 -10.76 -12.31 -11.26
C TYR A 63 -9.92 -13.34 -12.02
N THR A 64 -9.02 -12.82 -12.87
CA THR A 64 -7.78 -13.51 -13.23
C THR A 64 -6.64 -12.88 -12.44
N GLU A 65 -6.05 -13.63 -11.52
CA GLU A 65 -4.91 -13.20 -10.71
C GLU A 65 -3.62 -13.39 -11.47
N VAL A 66 -2.74 -12.39 -11.48
CA VAL A 66 -1.49 -12.42 -12.22
C VAL A 66 -0.34 -11.91 -11.35
N ASN A 67 0.73 -12.69 -11.28
CA ASN A 67 2.03 -12.21 -10.82
C ASN A 67 3.01 -12.12 -11.99
N LEU A 68 3.68 -10.97 -12.12
CA LEU A 68 4.68 -10.71 -13.15
C LEU A 68 6.11 -10.98 -12.65
N ILE A 69 6.41 -10.53 -11.43
CA ILE A 69 7.74 -10.59 -10.81
C ILE A 69 7.57 -11.10 -9.38
N GLY A 70 8.16 -12.27 -9.10
CA GLY A 70 8.02 -12.95 -7.82
C GLY A 70 6.59 -13.41 -7.56
N GLY A 71 6.39 -14.08 -6.42
CA GLY A 71 5.06 -14.52 -6.02
C GLY A 71 4.62 -15.85 -6.69
N GLU A 72 5.59 -16.63 -7.19
CA GLU A 72 5.40 -17.93 -7.84
C GLU A 72 4.66 -18.90 -6.92
N GLN A 73 5.08 -18.97 -5.64
CA GLN A 73 4.51 -19.90 -4.67
C GLN A 73 3.04 -19.57 -4.38
N GLN A 74 2.69 -18.30 -4.27
CA GLN A 74 1.31 -17.85 -4.00
C GLN A 74 0.36 -18.27 -5.12
N ILE A 75 0.79 -18.16 -6.39
CA ILE A 75 0.01 -18.63 -7.54
C ILE A 75 -0.11 -20.16 -7.51
N ALA A 76 0.98 -20.88 -7.25
CA ALA A 76 0.99 -22.33 -7.18
C ALA A 76 0.08 -22.87 -6.05
N ASP A 77 0.13 -22.26 -4.87
CA ASP A 77 -0.72 -22.60 -3.72
C ASP A 77 -2.20 -22.40 -4.05
N LEU A 78 -2.54 -21.33 -4.75
CA LEU A 78 -3.92 -21.05 -5.15
C LEU A 78 -4.44 -22.05 -6.21
N GLN A 79 -3.60 -22.39 -7.19
CA GLN A 79 -3.91 -23.38 -8.24
C GLN A 79 -4.18 -24.79 -7.68
N GLN A 80 -3.61 -25.13 -6.51
CA GLN A 80 -3.82 -26.41 -5.84
C GLN A 80 -5.10 -26.47 -4.99
N GLN A 81 -5.79 -25.34 -4.81
CA GLN A 81 -6.92 -25.19 -3.89
C GLN A 81 -8.20 -24.74 -4.60
N ASP A 82 -8.45 -25.19 -5.84
CA ASP A 82 -9.53 -24.72 -6.72
C ASP A 82 -9.67 -23.19 -6.75
N LEU A 83 -8.57 -22.46 -6.63
CA LEU A 83 -8.52 -21.01 -6.58
C LEU A 83 -9.30 -20.39 -5.40
N LEU A 84 -9.42 -21.12 -4.30
CA LEU A 84 -9.93 -20.63 -3.02
C LEU A 84 -8.77 -20.23 -2.10
N TYR A 85 -9.03 -19.27 -1.22
CA TYR A 85 -8.13 -18.91 -0.13
C TYR A 85 -8.91 -18.27 1.02
N THR A 86 -8.27 -18.15 2.18
CA THR A 86 -8.88 -17.69 3.44
C THR A 86 -8.42 -16.28 3.79
N VAL A 87 -9.36 -15.43 4.18
CA VAL A 87 -9.11 -14.14 4.83
C VAL A 87 -9.60 -14.23 6.26
N ALA A 88 -8.71 -14.08 7.23
CA ALA A 88 -9.03 -14.02 8.65
C ALA A 88 -8.99 -12.58 9.16
N GLU A 89 -10.12 -12.06 9.60
CA GLU A 89 -10.24 -10.75 10.23
C GLU A 89 -10.04 -10.89 11.73
N MET A 90 -9.05 -10.19 12.28
CA MET A 90 -8.59 -10.36 13.65
C MET A 90 -8.72 -9.05 14.42
N SER A 91 -9.48 -9.07 15.51
CA SER A 91 -9.58 -7.98 16.49
C SER A 91 -9.42 -8.50 17.92
N ALA A 92 -9.42 -7.59 18.89
CA ALA A 92 -9.46 -7.97 20.31
C ALA A 92 -10.70 -8.80 20.64
N ASP A 93 -11.85 -8.44 20.06
CA ASP A 93 -13.17 -8.92 20.48
C ASP A 93 -13.66 -10.09 19.63
N ALA A 94 -13.27 -10.15 18.36
CA ALA A 94 -13.80 -11.11 17.40
C ALA A 94 -12.76 -11.52 16.35
N TRP A 95 -12.86 -12.79 15.98
CA TRP A 95 -12.08 -13.41 14.91
C TRP A 95 -13.07 -14.05 13.96
N THR A 96 -13.11 -13.56 12.73
CA THR A 96 -13.96 -14.10 11.66
C THR A 96 -13.09 -14.54 10.51
N ALA A 97 -13.50 -15.58 9.81
CA ALA A 97 -12.81 -16.03 8.60
C ALA A 97 -13.80 -16.07 7.43
N ARG A 98 -13.29 -15.80 6.23
CA ARG A 98 -13.99 -15.91 4.95
C ARG A 98 -13.12 -16.71 4.00
N VAL A 99 -13.69 -17.72 3.35
CA VAL A 99 -13.08 -18.34 2.18
C VAL A 99 -13.55 -17.56 0.97
N VAL A 100 -12.61 -16.94 0.25
CA VAL A 100 -12.88 -16.13 -0.94
C VAL A 100 -12.89 -17.00 -2.18
N GLY A 101 -13.90 -16.83 -3.04
CA GLY A 101 -14.14 -17.69 -4.20
C GLY A 101 -14.19 -17.00 -5.55
N VAL A 102 -13.86 -15.70 -5.63
CA VAL A 102 -14.00 -14.90 -6.87
C VAL A 102 -12.94 -15.14 -7.93
N VAL A 103 -11.86 -15.85 -7.59
CA VAL A 103 -10.77 -16.14 -8.53
C VAL A 103 -11.19 -17.25 -9.50
N LYS A 104 -11.00 -16.98 -10.79
CA LYS A 104 -11.34 -17.86 -11.93
C LYS A 104 -10.12 -18.40 -12.65
N GLN A 105 -9.00 -17.68 -12.56
CA GLN A 105 -7.73 -18.10 -13.10
C GLN A 105 -6.61 -17.46 -12.28
N ALA A 106 -5.49 -18.15 -12.13
CA ALA A 106 -4.28 -17.62 -11.50
C ALA A 106 -3.08 -17.95 -12.37
N LEU A 107 -2.29 -16.95 -12.73
CA LEU A 107 -1.18 -17.03 -13.68
C LEU A 107 0.08 -16.40 -13.10
N HIS A 108 1.23 -16.98 -13.42
CA HIS A 108 2.53 -16.37 -13.19
C HIS A 108 3.28 -16.26 -14.51
N ALA A 109 3.75 -15.05 -14.87
CA ALA A 109 4.37 -14.79 -16.17
C ALA A 109 5.60 -15.67 -16.45
N GLY A 110 6.37 -16.00 -15.41
CA GLY A 110 7.54 -16.90 -15.52
C GLY A 110 7.22 -18.40 -15.50
N VAL A 111 6.01 -18.82 -15.09
CA VAL A 111 5.62 -20.24 -14.97
C VAL A 111 4.70 -20.63 -16.11
N ASP A 112 3.59 -19.90 -16.28
CA ASP A 112 2.59 -20.13 -17.34
C ASP A 112 3.00 -19.46 -18.66
N GLY A 113 3.91 -18.49 -18.60
CA GLY A 113 4.39 -17.72 -19.75
C GLY A 113 3.64 -16.39 -19.94
N LEU A 114 4.36 -15.38 -20.41
CA LEU A 114 3.80 -14.05 -20.69
C LEU A 114 2.64 -14.09 -21.70
N GLU A 115 2.70 -14.95 -22.70
CA GLU A 115 1.62 -15.08 -23.69
C GLU A 115 0.30 -15.52 -23.06
N ALA A 116 0.32 -16.37 -22.01
CA ALA A 116 -0.89 -16.75 -21.28
C ALA A 116 -1.50 -15.53 -20.56
N VAL A 117 -0.64 -14.68 -19.98
CA VAL A 117 -1.06 -13.43 -19.34
C VAL A 117 -1.66 -12.46 -20.35
N LEU A 118 -0.97 -12.20 -21.47
CA LEU A 118 -1.45 -11.30 -22.52
C LEU A 118 -2.74 -11.82 -23.16
N ALA A 119 -2.85 -13.13 -23.39
CA ALA A 119 -4.07 -13.75 -23.88
C ALA A 119 -5.25 -13.55 -22.90
N ALA A 120 -5.02 -13.67 -21.59
CA ALA A 120 -6.04 -13.39 -20.58
C ALA A 120 -6.49 -11.92 -20.61
N MET A 121 -5.54 -10.98 -20.67
CA MET A 121 -5.84 -9.53 -20.75
C MET A 121 -6.54 -9.11 -22.05
N CYS A 122 -6.37 -9.88 -23.12
CA CYS A 122 -7.01 -9.65 -24.41
C CYS A 122 -8.38 -10.32 -24.56
N GLN A 123 -8.89 -11.02 -23.53
CA GLN A 123 -10.24 -11.56 -23.61
C GLN A 123 -11.28 -10.42 -23.68
N PRO A 124 -12.30 -10.49 -24.55
CA PRO A 124 -13.20 -9.36 -24.81
C PRO A 124 -13.93 -8.83 -23.57
N GLN A 125 -14.27 -9.71 -22.63
CA GLN A 125 -14.99 -9.37 -21.41
C GLN A 125 -14.14 -8.73 -20.30
N VAL A 126 -12.81 -8.72 -20.45
CA VAL A 126 -11.93 -8.00 -19.51
C VAL A 126 -12.19 -6.52 -19.64
N ALA A 127 -12.69 -5.93 -18.56
CA ALA A 127 -13.08 -4.53 -18.46
C ALA A 127 -12.13 -3.71 -17.59
N ILE A 128 -11.43 -4.35 -16.64
CA ILE A 128 -10.50 -3.69 -15.72
C ILE A 128 -9.21 -4.50 -15.60
N VAL A 129 -8.08 -3.80 -15.65
CA VAL A 129 -6.79 -4.27 -15.13
C VAL A 129 -6.48 -3.50 -13.86
N SER A 130 -6.43 -4.18 -12.72
CA SER A 130 -6.14 -3.56 -11.42
C SER A 130 -4.75 -3.94 -10.91
N LEU A 131 -4.15 -3.13 -10.03
CA LEU A 131 -2.75 -3.31 -9.62
C LEU A 131 -2.54 -3.14 -8.11
N THR A 132 -1.79 -4.06 -7.51
CA THR A 132 -1.07 -3.86 -6.22
C THR A 132 0.37 -4.31 -6.35
N ILE A 133 1.15 -3.57 -7.13
CA ILE A 133 2.51 -3.93 -7.55
C ILE A 133 3.61 -3.28 -6.71
N THR A 134 3.24 -2.61 -5.61
CA THR A 134 4.09 -1.73 -4.79
C THR A 134 4.55 -0.48 -5.54
N GLU A 135 4.95 0.56 -4.82
CA GLU A 135 5.34 1.86 -5.37
C GLU A 135 6.50 1.74 -6.38
N LYS A 136 7.45 0.83 -6.12
CA LYS A 136 8.57 0.52 -7.03
C LYS A 136 8.15 -0.15 -8.34
N GLY A 137 6.99 -0.80 -8.38
CA GLY A 137 6.50 -1.51 -9.57
C GLY A 137 6.19 -0.58 -10.76
N TYR A 138 5.97 0.70 -10.49
CA TYR A 138 5.65 1.73 -11.50
C TYR A 138 6.89 2.25 -12.23
N CYS A 139 8.11 1.92 -11.75
CA CYS A 139 9.38 2.40 -12.33
C CYS A 139 9.40 3.94 -12.52
N HIS A 140 8.78 4.67 -11.61
CA HIS A 140 8.65 6.12 -11.68
C HIS A 140 9.64 6.81 -10.73
N SER A 141 9.95 8.08 -11.01
CA SER A 141 10.64 8.97 -10.11
C SER A 141 9.69 9.38 -8.98
N PRO A 142 9.95 9.02 -7.71
CA PRO A 142 9.07 9.40 -6.60
C PRO A 142 8.90 10.91 -6.44
N ALA A 143 9.87 11.70 -6.91
CA ALA A 143 9.84 13.15 -6.82
C ALA A 143 8.97 13.82 -7.91
N SER A 144 8.88 13.23 -9.11
CA SER A 144 8.16 13.85 -10.24
C SER A 144 6.94 13.06 -10.71
N GLY A 145 6.76 11.81 -10.27
CA GLY A 145 5.71 10.93 -10.79
C GLY A 145 5.98 10.42 -12.21
N GLU A 146 7.10 10.81 -12.83
CA GLU A 146 7.43 10.50 -14.22
C GLU A 146 8.10 9.13 -14.36
N LEU A 147 7.86 8.46 -15.49
CA LEU A 147 8.52 7.20 -15.83
C LEU A 147 10.04 7.39 -15.97
N GLN A 148 10.82 6.55 -15.31
CA GLN A 148 12.27 6.47 -15.50
C GLN A 148 12.59 5.61 -16.73
N LEU A 149 12.77 6.25 -17.88
CA LEU A 149 13.04 5.54 -19.15
C LEU A 149 14.36 4.75 -19.15
N ASP A 150 15.32 5.16 -18.33
CA ASP A 150 16.59 4.50 -18.12
C ASP A 150 16.55 3.38 -17.07
N HIS A 151 15.40 3.21 -16.38
CA HIS A 151 15.22 2.11 -15.44
C HIS A 151 15.42 0.77 -16.17
N PRO A 152 16.22 -0.18 -15.64
CA PRO A 152 16.60 -1.40 -16.36
C PRO A 152 15.42 -2.23 -16.88
N LEU A 153 14.32 -2.31 -16.14
CA LEU A 153 13.10 -2.99 -16.60
C LEU A 153 12.45 -2.27 -17.78
N ILE A 154 12.39 -0.94 -17.75
CA ILE A 154 11.75 -0.13 -18.79
C ILE A 154 12.59 -0.13 -20.06
N ALA A 155 13.90 0.07 -19.93
CA ALA A 155 14.82 0.01 -21.08
C ALA A 155 14.81 -1.36 -21.76
N ALA A 156 14.74 -2.46 -20.99
CA ALA A 156 14.64 -3.81 -21.54
C ALA A 156 13.31 -4.03 -22.28
N ASP A 157 12.21 -3.56 -21.71
CA ASP A 157 10.89 -3.65 -22.33
C ASP A 157 10.80 -2.81 -23.61
N LEU A 158 11.39 -1.61 -23.65
CA LEU A 158 11.46 -0.79 -24.87
C LEU A 158 12.28 -1.47 -25.98
N HIS A 159 13.29 -2.25 -25.62
CA HIS A 159 14.08 -3.02 -26.59
C HIS A 159 13.32 -4.23 -27.14
N ASN A 160 12.42 -4.84 -26.34
CA ASN A 160 11.62 -5.99 -26.75
C ASN A 160 10.14 -5.83 -26.31
N PRO A 161 9.38 -4.93 -26.96
CA PRO A 161 8.05 -4.50 -26.51
C PRO A 161 6.98 -5.59 -26.56
N HIS A 162 7.23 -6.68 -27.29
CA HIS A 162 6.33 -7.83 -27.35
C HIS A 162 6.63 -8.90 -26.29
N GLN A 163 7.71 -8.73 -25.52
CA GLN A 163 8.04 -9.57 -24.36
C GLN A 163 8.32 -8.73 -23.10
N PRO A 164 7.39 -7.83 -22.70
CA PRO A 164 7.62 -6.94 -21.58
C PRO A 164 7.61 -7.69 -20.24
N LYS A 165 8.33 -7.15 -19.27
CA LYS A 165 8.39 -7.65 -17.88
C LYS A 165 7.83 -6.64 -16.88
N SER A 166 7.87 -5.35 -17.18
CA SER A 166 7.28 -4.31 -16.36
C SER A 166 5.76 -4.30 -16.48
N ALA A 167 5.06 -3.84 -15.44
CA ALA A 167 3.60 -3.70 -15.48
C ALA A 167 3.15 -2.72 -16.58
N ALA A 168 3.87 -1.60 -16.76
CA ALA A 168 3.59 -0.64 -17.83
C ALA A 168 3.71 -1.28 -19.23
N GLY A 169 4.78 -2.03 -19.47
CA GLY A 169 4.99 -2.74 -20.73
C GLY A 169 3.90 -3.79 -21.01
N VAL A 170 3.57 -4.61 -20.01
CA VAL A 170 2.52 -5.64 -20.14
C VAL A 170 1.15 -5.01 -20.43
N VAL A 171 0.80 -3.92 -19.73
CA VAL A 171 -0.45 -3.18 -19.96
C VAL A 171 -0.50 -2.59 -21.37
N VAL A 172 0.57 -1.94 -21.82
CA VAL A 172 0.63 -1.31 -23.15
C VAL A 172 0.58 -2.34 -24.28
N GLU A 173 1.30 -3.46 -24.14
CA GLU A 173 1.25 -4.56 -25.12
C GLU A 173 -0.15 -5.18 -25.19
N ALA A 174 -0.82 -5.40 -24.06
CA ALA A 174 -2.20 -5.89 -24.04
C ALA A 174 -3.16 -4.89 -24.73
N LEU A 175 -3.02 -3.58 -24.46
CA LEU A 175 -3.83 -2.54 -25.12
C LEU A 175 -3.55 -2.46 -26.62
N SER A 176 -2.29 -2.60 -27.05
CA SER A 176 -1.90 -2.68 -28.46
C SER A 176 -2.58 -3.85 -29.17
N ARG A 177 -2.56 -5.05 -28.57
CA ARG A 177 -3.24 -6.24 -29.11
C ARG A 177 -4.76 -6.06 -29.18
N ARG A 178 -5.37 -5.48 -28.14
CA ARG A 178 -6.81 -5.18 -28.13
C ARG A 178 -7.18 -4.21 -29.24
N ARG A 179 -6.43 -3.12 -29.40
CA ARG A 179 -6.60 -2.15 -30.49
C ARG A 179 -6.51 -2.84 -31.86
N ALA A 180 -5.48 -3.66 -32.08
CA ALA A 180 -5.28 -4.38 -33.33
C ALA A 180 -6.42 -5.39 -33.62
N ALA A 181 -7.02 -5.98 -32.58
CA ALA A 181 -8.16 -6.89 -32.68
C ALA A 181 -9.53 -6.19 -32.73
N GLY A 182 -9.59 -4.84 -32.67
CA GLY A 182 -10.84 -4.09 -32.62
C GLY A 182 -11.64 -4.26 -31.32
N LEU A 183 -10.96 -4.65 -30.24
CA LEU A 183 -11.57 -4.79 -28.91
C LEU A 183 -11.57 -3.44 -28.18
N PRO A 184 -12.58 -3.17 -27.33
CA PRO A 184 -12.58 -1.98 -26.48
C PRO A 184 -11.41 -2.03 -25.49
N ALA A 185 -10.95 -0.85 -25.07
CA ALA A 185 -9.97 -0.76 -23.99
C ALA A 185 -10.56 -1.24 -22.65
N PHE A 186 -9.68 -1.55 -21.69
CA PHE A 186 -10.04 -1.72 -20.29
C PHE A 186 -9.63 -0.48 -19.49
N THR A 187 -10.25 -0.28 -18.33
CA THR A 187 -9.77 0.67 -17.32
C THR A 187 -8.52 0.11 -16.63
N VAL A 188 -7.55 0.98 -16.30
CA VAL A 188 -6.38 0.61 -15.53
C VAL A 188 -6.48 1.23 -14.13
N MET A 189 -6.75 0.43 -13.11
CA MET A 189 -7.07 0.89 -11.76
C MET A 189 -5.94 0.57 -10.78
N SER A 190 -5.15 1.57 -10.38
CA SER A 190 -4.18 1.39 -9.31
C SER A 190 -4.88 1.23 -7.96
N CYS A 191 -4.39 0.31 -7.13
CA CYS A 191 -4.76 0.13 -5.73
C CYS A 191 -3.51 0.15 -4.83
N ASP A 192 -2.42 0.75 -5.31
CA ASP A 192 -1.21 0.97 -4.51
C ASP A 192 -1.32 2.26 -3.70
N ASN A 193 -0.57 2.33 -2.60
CA ASN A 193 -0.66 3.42 -1.63
C ASN A 193 0.21 4.63 -2.04
N MET A 194 -0.13 5.24 -3.18
CA MET A 194 0.49 6.48 -3.68
C MET A 194 -0.57 7.58 -3.77
N PRO A 195 -0.20 8.86 -3.56
CA PRO A 195 -1.06 9.97 -3.92
C PRO A 195 -1.39 9.93 -5.40
N GLU A 196 -2.65 10.19 -5.77
CA GLU A 196 -3.10 10.29 -7.15
C GLU A 196 -2.65 9.08 -7.98
N ASN A 197 -2.77 7.88 -7.41
CA ASN A 197 -2.20 6.65 -7.97
C ASN A 197 -2.71 6.33 -9.40
N GLY A 198 -3.92 6.79 -9.76
CA GLY A 198 -4.44 6.75 -11.12
C GLY A 198 -3.68 7.68 -12.06
N HIS A 199 -3.36 8.91 -11.64
CA HIS A 199 -2.54 9.83 -12.43
C HIS A 199 -1.11 9.33 -12.60
N VAL A 200 -0.49 8.76 -11.56
CA VAL A 200 0.82 8.11 -11.67
C VAL A 200 0.76 6.98 -12.71
N MET A 201 -0.26 6.12 -12.64
CA MET A 201 -0.43 5.04 -13.61
C MET A 201 -0.63 5.57 -15.04
N ARG A 202 -1.45 6.61 -15.23
CA ARG A 202 -1.63 7.27 -16.53
C ARG A 202 -0.30 7.77 -17.08
N ASN A 203 0.47 8.47 -16.25
CA ASN A 203 1.75 9.05 -16.67
C ASN A 203 2.74 7.96 -17.12
N VAL A 204 2.90 6.88 -16.33
CA VAL A 204 3.83 5.81 -16.69
C VAL A 204 3.39 5.04 -17.94
N VAL A 205 2.10 4.76 -18.09
CA VAL A 205 1.57 4.06 -19.27
C VAL A 205 1.69 4.92 -20.52
N CYS A 206 1.30 6.19 -20.46
CA CYS A 206 1.35 7.08 -21.62
C CYS A 206 2.79 7.41 -22.01
N ALA A 207 3.70 7.60 -21.05
CA ALA A 207 5.12 7.82 -21.32
C ALA A 207 5.77 6.59 -21.97
N TYR A 208 5.50 5.38 -21.46
CA TYR A 208 5.99 4.15 -22.06
C TYR A 208 5.44 3.94 -23.47
N ALA A 209 4.13 4.12 -23.66
CA ALA A 209 3.50 4.03 -24.98
C ALA A 209 4.09 5.05 -25.96
N ARG A 210 4.30 6.30 -25.55
CA ARG A 210 4.89 7.35 -26.38
C ARG A 210 6.33 7.05 -26.79
N ALA A 211 7.10 6.42 -25.91
CA ALA A 211 8.45 5.96 -26.24
C ALA A 211 8.47 4.82 -27.27
N LEU A 212 7.35 4.10 -27.48
CA LEU A 212 7.20 3.06 -28.50
C LEU A 212 6.57 3.59 -29.81
N ASP A 213 5.41 4.23 -29.69
CA ASP A 213 4.56 4.64 -30.79
C ASP A 213 3.59 5.76 -30.34
N GLU A 214 3.70 6.95 -30.95
CA GLU A 214 2.85 8.10 -30.63
C GLU A 214 1.36 7.83 -30.95
N ASP A 215 1.05 7.07 -31.99
CA ASP A 215 -0.34 6.76 -32.35
C ASP A 215 -0.98 5.81 -31.34
N LEU A 216 -0.18 4.89 -30.76
CA LEU A 216 -0.64 4.04 -29.67
C LEU A 216 -0.86 4.85 -28.39
N ALA A 217 0.05 5.77 -28.05
CA ALA A 217 -0.10 6.65 -26.90
C ALA A 217 -1.37 7.50 -27.01
N ALA A 218 -1.60 8.13 -28.16
CA ALA A 218 -2.80 8.92 -28.41
C ALA A 218 -4.08 8.09 -28.30
N TRP A 219 -4.06 6.85 -28.81
CA TRP A 219 -5.19 5.93 -28.66
C TRP A 219 -5.45 5.57 -27.19
N ILE A 220 -4.41 5.27 -26.42
CA ILE A 220 -4.52 4.95 -24.99
C ILE A 220 -5.10 6.15 -24.22
N GLU A 221 -4.57 7.36 -24.44
CA GLU A 221 -5.07 8.57 -23.77
C GLU A 221 -6.55 8.85 -24.05
N GLN A 222 -7.06 8.46 -25.22
CA GLN A 222 -8.45 8.68 -25.60
C GLN A 222 -9.40 7.56 -25.15
N ASN A 223 -8.90 6.32 -24.99
CA ASN A 223 -9.75 5.14 -24.80
C ASN A 223 -9.61 4.49 -23.41
N VAL A 224 -8.59 4.83 -22.63
CA VAL A 224 -8.33 4.25 -21.31
C VAL A 224 -8.59 5.28 -20.22
N THR A 225 -9.25 4.87 -19.14
CA THR A 225 -9.32 5.64 -17.90
C THR A 225 -8.40 5.07 -16.83
N PHE A 226 -7.93 5.95 -15.95
CA PHE A 226 -7.02 5.64 -14.86
C PHE A 226 -7.56 6.22 -13.55
N PRO A 227 -8.65 5.67 -13.00
CA PRO A 227 -9.26 6.19 -11.78
C PRO A 227 -8.28 6.06 -10.61
N SER A 228 -8.16 7.14 -9.82
CA SER A 228 -7.42 7.07 -8.56
C SER A 228 -8.23 6.36 -7.49
N THR A 229 -7.55 5.78 -6.49
CA THR A 229 -8.19 5.10 -5.36
C THR A 229 -7.47 5.35 -4.04
N MET A 230 -8.25 5.52 -2.97
CA MET A 230 -7.76 5.43 -1.61
C MET A 230 -8.11 4.06 -1.06
N VAL A 231 -7.09 3.27 -0.73
CA VAL A 231 -7.24 1.94 -0.16
C VAL A 231 -6.75 1.91 1.28
N ASP A 232 -7.53 1.31 2.17
CA ASP A 232 -7.14 1.17 3.57
C ASP A 232 -7.64 -0.15 4.20
N ARG A 233 -6.67 -0.93 4.65
CA ARG A 233 -6.81 -2.12 5.51
C ARG A 233 -5.42 -2.51 5.99
N ILE A 234 -5.24 -2.67 7.29
CA ILE A 234 -3.99 -3.20 7.85
C ILE A 234 -3.94 -4.70 7.58
N VAL A 235 -2.95 -5.10 6.78
CA VAL A 235 -2.69 -6.49 6.41
C VAL A 235 -1.20 -6.76 6.66
N PRO A 236 -0.84 -7.32 7.83
CA PRO A 236 0.54 -7.67 8.12
C PRO A 236 1.08 -8.72 7.13
N ALA A 237 2.41 -8.82 7.05
CA ALA A 237 3.04 -9.89 6.28
C ALA A 237 2.65 -11.25 6.88
N VAL A 238 2.33 -12.21 6.02
CA VAL A 238 1.97 -13.57 6.44
C VAL A 238 3.22 -14.29 6.96
N THR A 239 3.15 -14.78 8.19
CA THR A 239 4.19 -15.59 8.83
C THR A 239 3.70 -17.02 9.06
N ALA A 240 4.61 -17.95 9.42
CA ALA A 240 4.21 -19.29 9.84
C ALA A 240 3.20 -19.26 11.00
N GLU A 241 3.43 -18.38 11.98
CA GLU A 241 2.50 -18.15 13.10
C GLU A 241 1.13 -17.64 12.62
N THR A 242 1.11 -16.76 11.61
CA THR A 242 -0.15 -16.30 11.00
C THR A 242 -0.94 -17.48 10.43
N LEU A 243 -0.29 -18.37 9.68
CA LEU A 243 -0.92 -19.53 9.07
C LEU A 243 -1.36 -20.57 10.12
N ASP A 244 -0.55 -20.79 11.16
CA ASP A 244 -0.91 -21.65 12.29
C ASP A 244 -2.15 -21.11 13.00
N LYS A 245 -2.24 -19.79 13.16
CA LYS A 245 -3.38 -19.14 13.77
C LYS A 245 -4.64 -19.24 12.91
N ILE A 246 -4.54 -19.03 11.60
CA ILE A 246 -5.65 -19.27 10.65
C ILE A 246 -6.12 -20.71 10.79
N THR A 247 -5.21 -21.68 10.77
CA THR A 247 -5.53 -23.11 10.92
C THR A 247 -6.24 -23.40 12.23
N GLN A 248 -5.81 -22.79 13.34
CA GLN A 248 -6.46 -22.96 14.65
C GLN A 248 -7.92 -22.47 14.66
N LEU A 249 -8.21 -21.40 13.92
CA LEU A 249 -9.55 -20.79 13.88
C LEU A 249 -10.51 -21.53 12.96
N THR A 250 -10.00 -21.89 11.78
CA THR A 250 -10.80 -22.45 10.69
C THR A 250 -10.84 -23.97 10.71
N GLY A 251 -9.88 -24.61 11.39
CA GLY A 251 -9.67 -26.06 11.34
C GLY A 251 -8.97 -26.54 10.06
N VAL A 252 -8.59 -25.64 9.15
CA VAL A 252 -8.02 -25.99 7.85
C VAL A 252 -6.74 -25.20 7.59
N ARG A 253 -5.67 -25.90 7.19
CA ARG A 253 -4.42 -25.28 6.78
C ARG A 253 -4.55 -24.70 5.39
N ASP A 254 -4.33 -23.40 5.26
CA ASP A 254 -4.35 -22.70 3.98
C ASP A 254 -3.03 -21.97 3.74
N PRO A 255 -2.16 -22.44 2.82
CA PRO A 255 -0.92 -21.73 2.48
C PRO A 255 -1.15 -20.37 1.79
N ALA A 256 -2.33 -20.16 1.19
CA ALA A 256 -2.75 -18.90 0.60
C ALA A 256 -3.55 -18.01 1.58
N GLY A 257 -3.64 -18.39 2.85
CA GLY A 257 -4.36 -17.64 3.89
C GLY A 257 -3.70 -16.29 4.21
N VAL A 258 -4.52 -15.29 4.52
CA VAL A 258 -4.08 -13.96 4.97
C VAL A 258 -4.81 -13.53 6.24
N ALA A 259 -4.16 -12.71 7.05
CA ALA A 259 -4.74 -12.11 8.25
C ALA A 259 -4.78 -10.58 8.11
N CYS A 260 -5.85 -9.96 8.58
CA CYS A 260 -6.06 -8.52 8.48
C CYS A 260 -6.91 -7.99 9.64
N GLU A 261 -6.98 -6.66 9.79
CA GLU A 261 -7.98 -6.06 10.67
C GLU A 261 -9.40 -6.16 10.06
N PRO A 262 -10.48 -6.06 10.87
CA PRO A 262 -11.85 -6.01 10.36
C PRO A 262 -12.16 -4.74 9.57
N PHE A 263 -11.54 -3.62 9.93
CA PHE A 263 -11.72 -2.36 9.21
C PHE A 263 -11.25 -2.48 7.76
N ARG A 264 -12.05 -1.96 6.83
CA ARG A 264 -11.69 -1.83 5.42
C ARG A 264 -12.36 -0.57 4.87
N GLN A 265 -11.64 0.19 4.06
CA GLN A 265 -12.18 1.33 3.33
C GLN A 265 -11.60 1.33 1.92
N TRP A 266 -12.45 1.68 0.95
CA TRP A 266 -12.06 1.82 -0.44
C TRP A 266 -12.83 2.97 -1.06
N VAL A 267 -12.13 4.06 -1.34
CA VAL A 267 -12.68 5.21 -2.07
C VAL A 267 -12.17 5.13 -3.50
N ILE A 268 -13.07 5.22 -4.47
CA ILE A 268 -12.80 4.96 -5.88
C ILE A 268 -13.34 6.12 -6.71
N GLU A 269 -12.52 6.69 -7.59
CA GLU A 269 -12.98 7.61 -8.61
C GLU A 269 -13.90 6.85 -9.60
N ASP A 270 -15.14 7.28 -9.77
CA ASP A 270 -16.12 6.58 -10.62
C ASP A 270 -15.92 6.89 -12.12
N ASN A 271 -14.80 6.43 -12.66
CA ASN A 271 -14.35 6.73 -14.02
C ASN A 271 -13.86 5.47 -14.75
N PHE A 272 -14.81 4.70 -15.31
CA PHE A 272 -14.55 3.39 -15.94
C PHE A 272 -15.06 3.33 -17.38
N VAL A 273 -14.22 2.89 -18.32
CA VAL A 273 -14.55 2.86 -19.77
C VAL A 273 -15.38 1.65 -20.20
N ALA A 274 -15.33 0.56 -19.44
CA ALA A 274 -15.95 -0.72 -19.79
C ALA A 274 -16.86 -1.27 -18.67
N GLY A 275 -17.38 -0.37 -17.83
CA GLY A 275 -18.15 -0.73 -16.64
C GLY A 275 -17.26 -1.19 -15.47
N ARG A 276 -17.91 -1.45 -14.33
CA ARG A 276 -17.27 -1.90 -13.09
C ARG A 276 -18.26 -2.71 -12.23
N PRO A 277 -17.80 -3.47 -11.23
CA PRO A 277 -18.67 -3.99 -10.19
C PRO A 277 -19.37 -2.87 -9.42
N GLN A 278 -20.52 -3.20 -8.83
CA GLN A 278 -21.28 -2.31 -7.95
C GLN A 278 -20.66 -2.24 -6.53
N TRP A 279 -19.36 -1.93 -6.44
CA TRP A 279 -18.60 -1.94 -5.18
C TRP A 279 -19.22 -1.08 -4.08
N GLU A 280 -20.02 -0.07 -4.43
CA GLU A 280 -20.79 0.72 -3.47
C GLU A 280 -21.71 -0.13 -2.58
N LYS A 281 -22.22 -1.25 -3.11
CA LYS A 281 -23.07 -2.18 -2.34
C LYS A 281 -22.28 -3.01 -1.32
N ALA A 282 -20.99 -3.24 -1.57
CA ALA A 282 -20.08 -3.88 -0.63
C ALA A 282 -19.40 -2.87 0.32
N GLY A 283 -19.78 -1.60 0.27
CA GLY A 283 -19.30 -0.54 1.15
C GLY A 283 -18.14 0.30 0.61
N ALA A 284 -17.81 0.22 -0.68
CA ALA A 284 -16.87 1.17 -1.29
C ALA A 284 -17.54 2.54 -1.47
N GLU A 285 -16.75 3.61 -1.46
CA GLU A 285 -17.21 4.97 -1.67
C GLU A 285 -16.86 5.40 -3.10
N LEU A 286 -17.88 5.56 -3.93
CA LEU A 286 -17.71 5.99 -5.31
C LEU A 286 -17.83 7.51 -5.36
N VAL A 287 -16.76 8.18 -5.76
CA VAL A 287 -16.64 9.65 -5.72
C VAL A 287 -16.14 10.19 -7.06
N ALA A 288 -16.27 11.51 -7.25
CA ALA A 288 -15.72 12.19 -8.43
C ALA A 288 -14.24 12.56 -8.26
N ASP A 289 -13.78 12.75 -7.02
CA ASP A 289 -12.41 13.12 -6.69
C ASP A 289 -11.98 12.44 -5.38
N VAL A 290 -10.90 11.68 -5.46
CA VAL A 290 -10.36 10.87 -4.36
C VAL A 290 -9.28 11.60 -3.57
N VAL A 291 -8.68 12.65 -4.12
CA VAL A 291 -7.53 13.37 -3.54
C VAL A 291 -7.79 13.79 -2.08
N PRO A 292 -8.97 14.35 -1.71
CA PRO A 292 -9.21 14.74 -0.32
C PRO A 292 -9.18 13.54 0.66
N PHE A 293 -9.60 12.36 0.23
CA PHE A 293 -9.59 11.14 1.04
C PHE A 293 -8.18 10.52 1.13
N GLU A 294 -7.41 10.57 0.05
CA GLU A 294 -6.00 10.21 0.05
C GLU A 294 -5.21 11.09 1.02
N GLU A 295 -5.34 12.41 0.94
CA GLU A 295 -4.68 13.35 1.87
C GLU A 295 -5.08 13.04 3.32
N MET A 296 -6.37 12.81 3.58
CA MET A 296 -6.88 12.46 4.91
C MET A 296 -6.18 11.21 5.46
N LYS A 297 -6.13 10.13 4.67
CA LYS A 297 -5.54 8.87 5.09
C LYS A 297 -4.00 8.95 5.17
N LEU A 298 -3.33 9.57 4.20
CA LEU A 298 -1.88 9.71 4.18
C LEU A 298 -1.36 10.55 5.36
N ARG A 299 -2.10 11.59 5.76
CA ARG A 299 -1.70 12.46 6.86
C ARG A 299 -2.13 11.90 8.22
N MET A 300 -3.41 11.61 8.42
CA MET A 300 -3.91 11.20 9.75
C MET A 300 -3.52 9.76 10.10
N LEU A 301 -3.64 8.81 9.17
CA LEU A 301 -3.22 7.43 9.41
C LEU A 301 -1.73 7.28 9.14
N ASN A 302 -1.27 7.46 7.90
CA ASN A 302 0.11 7.12 7.59
C ASN A 302 1.13 8.05 8.29
N GLY A 303 0.83 9.33 8.47
CA GLY A 303 1.64 10.27 9.24
C GLY A 303 1.76 9.91 10.72
N SER A 304 0.66 9.57 11.38
CA SER A 304 0.71 9.10 12.77
C SER A 304 1.40 7.74 12.91
N HIS A 305 1.24 6.83 11.94
CA HIS A 305 1.99 5.58 11.89
C HIS A 305 3.50 5.82 11.81
N SER A 306 3.96 6.72 10.94
CA SER A 306 5.38 7.07 10.83
C SER A 306 5.90 7.73 12.11
N PHE A 307 5.12 8.63 12.73
CA PHE A 307 5.46 9.23 14.02
C PHE A 307 5.68 8.16 15.11
N LEU A 308 4.72 7.24 15.25
CA LEU A 308 4.79 6.13 16.21
C LEU A 308 5.91 5.15 15.88
N ALA A 309 6.16 4.88 14.60
CA ALA A 309 7.19 3.94 14.17
C ALA A 309 8.59 4.38 14.61
N TYR A 310 8.99 5.62 14.29
CA TYR A 310 10.33 6.10 14.62
C TYR A 310 10.50 6.28 16.13
N LEU A 311 9.57 7.00 16.77
CA LEU A 311 9.67 7.32 18.19
C LEU A 311 9.40 6.10 19.08
N GLY A 312 8.55 5.18 18.64
CA GLY A 312 8.25 3.94 19.34
C GLY A 312 9.43 2.96 19.26
N TYR A 313 10.01 2.78 18.07
CA TYR A 313 11.20 1.94 17.91
C TYR A 313 12.35 2.45 18.78
N LEU A 314 12.65 3.74 18.74
CA LEU A 314 13.69 4.36 19.57
C LEU A 314 13.45 4.12 21.07
N ALA A 315 12.19 4.13 21.52
CA ALA A 315 11.79 3.85 22.89
C ALA A 315 11.72 2.35 23.26
N GLY A 316 12.05 1.45 22.32
CA GLY A 316 12.02 0.00 22.55
C GLY A 316 10.65 -0.67 22.33
N TYR A 317 9.69 0.02 21.71
CA TYR A 317 8.39 -0.56 21.35
C TYR A 317 8.49 -1.30 20.00
N GLN A 318 8.31 -2.62 20.05
CA GLN A 318 8.47 -3.48 18.88
C GLN A 318 7.30 -3.36 17.90
N HIS A 319 6.09 -3.13 18.40
CA HIS A 319 4.86 -3.05 17.61
C HIS A 319 4.04 -1.78 17.91
N ILE A 320 3.14 -1.41 17.00
CA ILE A 320 2.23 -0.26 17.19
C ILE A 320 1.33 -0.41 18.41
N ASN A 321 0.80 -1.61 18.67
CA ASN A 321 -0.01 -1.87 19.86
C ASN A 321 0.79 -1.67 21.16
N ASP A 322 2.11 -1.88 21.14
CA ASP A 322 2.99 -1.63 22.29
C ASP A 322 3.12 -0.11 22.54
N CYS A 323 3.17 0.70 21.47
CA CYS A 323 3.11 2.15 21.57
C CYS A 323 1.78 2.63 22.16
N MET A 324 0.66 2.00 21.78
CA MET A 324 -0.68 2.38 22.28
C MET A 324 -0.93 2.06 23.76
N GLN A 325 -0.13 1.16 24.34
CA GLN A 325 -0.12 0.91 25.79
C GLN A 325 0.53 2.04 26.59
N ASP A 326 1.31 2.92 25.96
CA ASP A 326 1.82 4.14 26.57
C ASP A 326 0.85 5.31 26.34
N ASP A 327 0.22 5.78 27.42
CA ASP A 327 -0.75 6.88 27.40
C ASP A 327 -0.22 8.17 26.77
N ASN A 328 1.10 8.40 26.80
CA ASN A 328 1.69 9.58 26.16
C ASN A 328 1.75 9.41 24.64
N TYR A 329 2.13 8.23 24.14
CA TYR A 329 2.16 7.97 22.70
C TYR A 329 0.76 7.96 22.11
N ARG A 330 -0.22 7.38 22.82
CA ARG A 330 -1.62 7.40 22.39
C ARG A 330 -2.16 8.82 22.28
N ARG A 331 -1.91 9.66 23.30
CA ARG A 331 -2.31 11.08 23.29
C ARG A 331 -1.56 11.88 22.23
N ALA A 332 -0.25 11.70 22.09
CA ALA A 332 0.55 12.36 21.06
C ALA A 332 0.03 12.03 19.65
N ALA A 333 -0.27 10.77 19.37
CA ALA A 333 -0.82 10.36 18.08
C ALA A 333 -2.18 11.01 17.82
N LEU A 334 -3.07 11.04 18.81
CA LEU A 334 -4.39 11.68 18.69
C LEU A 334 -4.28 13.19 18.46
N SER A 335 -3.42 13.89 19.21
CA SER A 335 -3.16 15.33 19.01
C SER A 335 -2.51 15.60 17.66
N LEU A 336 -1.53 14.81 17.24
CA LEU A 336 -0.96 14.90 15.89
C LEU A 336 -2.08 14.77 14.83
N MET A 337 -2.97 13.79 14.97
CA MET A 337 -4.08 13.59 14.03
C MET A 337 -5.02 14.79 13.97
N LEU A 338 -5.46 15.33 15.11
CA LEU A 338 -6.54 16.32 15.17
C LEU A 338 -6.06 17.76 15.12
N ASP A 339 -4.94 18.07 15.76
CA ASP A 339 -4.46 19.44 15.92
C ASP A 339 -3.50 19.85 14.80
N GLU A 340 -2.78 18.87 14.23
CA GLU A 340 -1.74 19.14 13.23
C GLU A 340 -2.06 18.55 11.85
N GLN A 341 -2.66 17.36 11.74
CA GLN A 341 -2.97 16.78 10.44
C GLN A 341 -4.34 17.23 9.92
N ALA A 342 -5.41 17.08 10.70
CA ALA A 342 -6.78 17.38 10.30
C ALA A 342 -6.99 18.82 9.75
N PRO A 343 -6.37 19.88 10.30
CA PRO A 343 -6.57 21.24 9.78
C PRO A 343 -6.04 21.45 8.36
N THR A 344 -5.16 20.57 7.90
CA THR A 344 -4.56 20.64 6.55
C THR A 344 -5.47 20.03 5.47
N LEU A 345 -6.54 19.34 5.87
CA LEU A 345 -7.37 18.53 4.99
C LEU A 345 -8.52 19.33 4.38
N LYS A 346 -8.90 18.94 3.16
CA LYS A 346 -10.01 19.55 2.40
C LYS A 346 -11.22 18.61 2.27
N VAL A 347 -11.15 17.42 2.86
CA VAL A 347 -12.22 16.41 2.77
C VAL A 347 -13.53 16.93 3.35
N GLN A 348 -14.64 16.63 2.69
CA GLN A 348 -15.98 17.03 3.10
C GLN A 348 -16.80 15.80 3.49
N GLY A 349 -17.76 15.98 4.40
CA GLY A 349 -18.67 14.91 4.80
C GLY A 349 -18.05 13.85 5.73
N VAL A 350 -16.81 14.02 6.17
CA VAL A 350 -16.14 13.11 7.11
C VAL A 350 -15.99 13.79 8.48
N ASP A 351 -16.44 13.11 9.53
CA ASP A 351 -16.13 13.48 10.91
C ASP A 351 -14.68 13.05 11.25
N LEU A 352 -13.75 14.00 11.15
CA LEU A 352 -12.33 13.75 11.40
C LEU A 352 -12.03 13.38 12.86
N SER A 353 -12.86 13.80 13.83
CA SER A 353 -12.70 13.42 15.24
C SER A 353 -13.05 11.95 15.45
N ARG A 354 -14.16 11.52 14.84
CA ARG A 354 -14.53 10.11 14.81
C ARG A 354 -13.51 9.29 14.04
N TYR A 355 -13.02 9.78 12.91
CA TYR A 355 -11.99 9.09 12.12
C TYR A 355 -10.70 8.89 12.93
N ALA A 356 -10.18 9.93 13.61
CA ALA A 356 -9.01 9.80 14.48
C ALA A 356 -9.22 8.79 15.62
N SER A 357 -10.41 8.80 16.24
CA SER A 357 -10.76 7.82 17.29
C SER A 357 -10.72 6.39 16.74
N LEU A 358 -11.29 6.16 15.56
CA LEU A 358 -11.22 4.86 14.87
C LEU A 358 -9.78 4.45 14.56
N LEU A 359 -8.91 5.38 14.16
CA LEU A 359 -7.49 5.08 13.92
C LEU A 359 -6.79 4.64 15.22
N ILE A 360 -7.05 5.31 16.33
CA ILE A 360 -6.50 4.91 17.65
C ILE A 360 -6.99 3.52 18.03
N ASP A 361 -8.29 3.22 17.87
CA ASP A 361 -8.84 1.90 18.16
C ASP A 361 -8.18 0.81 17.30
N ARG A 362 -7.95 1.10 16.01
CA ARG A 362 -7.23 0.20 15.09
C ARG A 362 -5.79 -0.05 15.52
N TYR A 363 -5.09 1.00 15.98
CA TYR A 363 -3.71 0.87 16.48
C TYR A 363 -3.64 0.10 17.80
N CYS A 364 -4.70 0.13 18.60
CA CYS A 364 -4.78 -0.62 19.86
C CYS A 364 -5.01 -2.12 19.67
N ASN A 365 -5.31 -2.59 18.45
CA ASN A 365 -5.65 -3.99 18.19
C ASN A 365 -4.51 -4.95 18.59
N PRO A 366 -4.68 -5.75 19.66
CA PRO A 366 -3.62 -6.60 20.19
C PRO A 366 -3.38 -7.85 19.34
N ALA A 367 -4.33 -8.19 18.45
CA ALA A 367 -4.24 -9.36 17.58
C ALA A 367 -3.28 -9.15 16.40
N LEU A 368 -2.92 -7.89 16.09
CA LEU A 368 -2.03 -7.56 14.99
C LEU A 368 -0.64 -7.16 15.51
N LYS A 369 0.39 -7.91 15.09
CA LYS A 369 1.79 -7.63 15.40
C LYS A 369 2.44 -6.74 14.33
N HIS A 370 1.89 -5.54 14.14
CA HIS A 370 2.42 -4.59 13.16
C HIS A 370 3.70 -3.92 13.69
N ARG A 371 4.86 -4.36 13.20
CA ARG A 371 6.17 -3.95 13.70
C ARG A 371 6.47 -2.49 13.41
N THR A 372 6.93 -1.74 14.40
CA THR A 372 7.42 -0.35 14.23
C THR A 372 8.53 -0.28 13.18
N TRP A 373 9.45 -1.25 13.20
CA TRP A 373 10.52 -1.38 12.20
C TRP A 373 10.00 -1.48 10.76
N GLN A 374 8.96 -2.31 10.52
CA GLN A 374 8.38 -2.48 9.19
C GLN A 374 7.77 -1.17 8.66
N ILE A 375 7.12 -0.41 9.55
CA ILE A 375 6.52 0.89 9.19
C ILE A 375 7.61 1.93 8.93
N ALA A 376 8.72 1.88 9.68
CA ALA A 376 9.86 2.79 9.59
C ALA A 376 10.69 2.64 8.30
N MET A 377 10.62 1.49 7.62
CA MET A 377 11.30 1.28 6.33
C MET A 377 10.92 2.35 5.30
N ASP A 378 11.79 2.63 4.34
CA ASP A 378 11.55 3.57 3.22
C ASP A 378 11.06 4.95 3.69
N GLY A 379 11.58 5.42 4.82
CA GLY A 379 11.22 6.71 5.40
C GLY A 379 11.44 7.89 4.44
N SER A 380 12.49 7.82 3.62
CA SER A 380 12.76 8.82 2.58
C SER A 380 11.62 8.98 1.57
N GLN A 381 10.89 7.90 1.30
CA GLN A 381 9.77 7.86 0.36
C GLN A 381 8.44 8.22 1.01
N LYS A 382 8.40 8.31 2.34
CA LYS A 382 7.18 8.43 3.15
C LYS A 382 7.04 9.81 3.78
N LEU A 383 8.14 10.42 4.20
CA LEU A 383 8.10 11.72 4.90
C LEU A 383 7.39 12.84 4.12
N PRO A 384 7.62 13.02 2.80
CA PRO A 384 7.04 14.14 2.05
C PRO A 384 5.52 14.27 2.23
N GLN A 385 4.79 13.23 1.85
CA GLN A 385 3.33 13.18 1.82
C GLN A 385 2.68 12.91 3.20
N ARG A 386 3.45 12.40 4.16
CA ARG A 386 2.94 12.06 5.50
C ARG A 386 3.12 13.16 6.54
N MET A 387 4.16 14.01 6.39
CA MET A 387 4.52 15.04 7.37
C MET A 387 4.90 16.37 6.73
N LEU A 388 5.74 16.37 5.68
CA LEU A 388 6.34 17.62 5.19
C LEU A 388 5.31 18.53 4.52
N ASP A 389 4.34 17.98 3.78
CA ASP A 389 3.25 18.79 3.20
C ASP A 389 2.37 19.44 4.27
N SER A 390 2.10 18.74 5.37
CA SER A 390 1.40 19.30 6.52
C SER A 390 2.20 20.42 7.18
N ILE A 391 3.53 20.25 7.30
CA ILE A 391 4.43 21.30 7.82
C ILE A 391 4.41 22.52 6.89
N ARG A 392 4.47 22.34 5.57
CA ARG A 392 4.35 23.45 4.60
C ARG A 392 3.04 24.21 4.80
N TRP A 393 1.93 23.49 4.99
CA TRP A 393 0.64 24.10 5.29
C TRP A 393 0.70 24.96 6.57
N HIS A 394 1.26 24.44 7.67
CA HIS A 394 1.38 25.18 8.93
C HIS A 394 2.35 26.36 8.88
N LEU A 395 3.41 26.28 8.06
CA LEU A 395 4.32 27.39 7.83
C LEU A 395 3.59 28.55 7.15
N VAL A 396 2.84 28.27 6.06
CA VAL A 396 2.04 29.27 5.34
C VAL A 396 0.97 29.90 6.24
N HIS A 397 0.30 29.08 7.05
CA HIS A 397 -0.80 29.55 7.92
C HIS A 397 -0.32 30.04 9.30
N GLN A 398 1.00 30.06 9.55
CA GLN A 398 1.61 30.46 10.82
C GLN A 398 1.06 29.71 12.05
N ARG A 399 0.71 28.43 11.90
CA ARG A 399 0.17 27.56 12.95
C ARG A 399 1.23 26.61 13.51
N ASP A 400 1.00 26.09 14.71
CA ASP A 400 1.92 25.17 15.39
C ASP A 400 2.00 23.81 14.65
N PHE A 401 3.20 23.22 14.63
CA PHE A 401 3.49 21.92 14.02
C PHE A 401 4.49 21.11 14.87
N THR A 402 4.38 21.23 16.19
CA THR A 402 5.36 20.72 17.16
C THR A 402 5.54 19.20 17.07
N LEU A 403 4.46 18.43 16.94
CA LEU A 403 4.52 16.97 16.83
C LEU A 403 4.96 16.50 15.45
N LEU A 404 4.62 17.22 14.38
CA LEU A 404 5.17 16.99 13.05
C LEU A 404 6.69 17.19 13.02
N ALA A 405 7.20 18.28 13.64
CA ALA A 405 8.63 18.51 13.78
C ALA A 405 9.31 17.42 14.63
N LEU A 406 8.64 16.94 15.68
CA LEU A 406 9.11 15.81 16.48
C LEU A 406 9.13 14.51 15.68
N GLY A 407 8.15 14.25 14.82
CA GLY A 407 8.14 13.10 13.92
C GLY A 407 9.31 13.10 12.95
N VAL A 408 9.61 14.26 12.33
CA VAL A 408 10.78 14.43 11.46
C VAL A 408 12.09 14.23 12.24
N ALA A 409 12.20 14.80 13.44
CA ALA A 409 13.36 14.60 14.30
C ALA A 409 13.52 13.14 14.73
N GLY A 410 12.40 12.43 14.96
CA GLY A 410 12.36 10.99 15.24
C GLY A 410 12.97 10.17 14.10
N TRP A 411 12.58 10.46 12.86
CA TRP A 411 13.21 9.85 11.68
C TRP A 411 14.72 10.16 11.63
N MET A 412 15.13 11.42 11.81
CA MET A 412 16.55 11.81 11.79
C MET A 412 17.36 11.07 12.86
N ARG A 413 16.78 10.87 14.05
CA ARG A 413 17.42 10.15 15.16
C ARG A 413 17.51 8.65 14.86
N TYR A 414 16.47 8.07 14.29
CA TYR A 414 16.40 6.66 13.87
C TYR A 414 17.44 6.33 12.79
N VAL A 415 17.55 7.15 11.74
CA VAL A 415 18.53 6.92 10.67
C VAL A 415 19.98 7.20 11.08
N GLY A 416 20.20 7.73 12.28
CA GLY A 416 21.51 7.76 12.92
C GLY A 416 22.07 6.37 13.24
N GLY A 417 21.23 5.31 13.20
CA GLY A 417 21.66 3.91 13.21
C GLY A 417 21.85 3.30 14.60
N VAL A 418 21.52 4.02 15.68
CA VAL A 418 21.62 3.53 17.06
C VAL A 418 20.36 3.94 17.83
N ASP A 419 19.72 3.03 18.56
CA ASP A 419 18.53 3.33 19.37
C ASP A 419 18.86 4.00 20.72
N ASP A 420 17.86 4.22 21.58
CA ASP A 420 18.10 4.83 22.91
C ASP A 420 18.69 3.84 23.93
N ALA A 421 18.67 2.54 23.63
CA ALA A 421 19.34 1.49 24.41
C ALA A 421 20.78 1.22 23.92
N GLY A 422 21.26 1.98 22.93
CA GLY A 422 22.60 1.85 22.35
C GLY A 422 22.76 0.68 21.39
N GLN A 423 21.67 0.05 20.94
CA GLN A 423 21.70 -1.04 19.96
C GLN A 423 21.70 -0.52 18.53
N ALA A 424 22.35 -1.26 17.64
CA ALA A 424 22.37 -0.91 16.22
C ALA A 424 20.98 -1.08 15.57
N ILE A 425 20.65 -0.17 14.67
CA ILE A 425 19.41 -0.19 13.90
C ILE A 425 19.74 -0.61 12.47
N GLU A 426 19.08 -1.67 11.99
CA GLU A 426 19.07 -1.99 10.56
C GLU A 426 18.13 -1.03 9.83
N ILE A 427 18.69 -0.13 9.03
CA ILE A 427 17.92 0.84 8.24
C ILE A 427 17.67 0.25 6.86
N CYS A 428 16.39 0.05 6.52
CA CYS A 428 15.95 -0.34 5.19
C CYS A 428 15.34 0.87 4.49
N ASP A 429 16.06 1.43 3.51
CA ASP A 429 15.62 2.63 2.78
C ASP A 429 16.33 2.69 1.40
N PRO A 430 15.65 3.06 0.30
CA PRO A 430 16.29 3.17 -1.01
C PRO A 430 17.36 4.26 -1.08
N LEU A 431 17.26 5.31 -0.25
CA LEU A 431 18.27 6.36 -0.17
C LEU A 431 19.32 6.10 0.91
N LEU A 432 19.44 4.85 1.40
CA LEU A 432 20.37 4.49 2.48
C LEU A 432 21.82 4.98 2.24
N PRO A 433 22.44 4.84 1.04
CA PRO A 433 23.80 5.34 0.82
C PRO A 433 23.94 6.85 1.05
N VAL A 434 22.95 7.63 0.60
CA VAL A 434 22.91 9.09 0.76
C VAL A 434 22.72 9.46 2.24
N ILE A 435 21.80 8.77 2.91
CA ILE A 435 21.53 8.95 4.34
C ILE A 435 22.78 8.62 5.16
N GLN A 436 23.42 7.48 4.91
CA GLN A 436 24.65 7.07 5.61
C GLN A 436 25.79 8.05 5.37
N GLN A 437 25.95 8.56 4.16
CA GLN A 437 26.95 9.59 3.86
C GLN A 437 26.70 10.88 4.66
N ALA A 438 25.46 11.36 4.70
CA ALA A 438 25.09 12.55 5.49
C ALA A 438 25.32 12.33 6.99
N VAL A 439 25.00 11.15 7.51
CA VAL A 439 25.21 10.75 8.90
C VAL A 439 26.71 10.67 9.23
N ALA A 440 27.52 10.03 8.39
CA ALA A 440 28.95 9.86 8.59
C ALA A 440 29.73 11.18 8.48
N ALA A 441 29.28 12.10 7.63
CA ALA A 441 29.89 13.41 7.42
C ALA A 441 29.50 14.47 8.47
N SER A 442 28.70 14.11 9.48
CA SER A 442 28.18 15.05 10.48
C SER A 442 28.31 14.55 11.91
N ALA A 443 28.73 15.46 12.80
CA ALA A 443 28.67 15.21 14.24
C ALA A 443 27.21 15.12 14.72
N ASP A 444 26.96 14.28 15.71
CA ASP A 444 25.64 14.14 16.32
C ASP A 444 25.18 15.45 17.00
N GLY A 445 23.91 15.82 16.84
CA GLY A 445 23.36 17.11 17.28
C GLY A 445 22.95 18.03 16.11
N GLU A 446 23.17 19.34 16.22
CA GLU A 446 22.71 20.32 15.20
C GLU A 446 23.32 20.09 13.82
N ALA A 447 24.59 19.67 13.75
CA ALA A 447 25.27 19.38 12.50
C ALA A 447 24.62 18.20 11.76
N ARG A 448 24.14 17.18 12.50
CA ARG A 448 23.39 16.04 11.95
C ARG A 448 22.07 16.48 11.33
N VAL A 449 21.31 17.32 12.04
CA VAL A 449 20.05 17.87 11.54
C VAL A 449 20.29 18.64 10.23
N LYS A 450 21.28 19.53 10.21
CA LYS A 450 21.63 20.29 9.00
C LYS A 450 22.03 19.40 7.83
N ALA A 451 22.84 18.36 8.07
CA ALA A 451 23.28 17.45 7.03
C ALA A 451 22.12 16.64 6.43
N LEU A 452 21.21 16.13 7.27
CA LEU A 452 20.04 15.37 6.81
C LEU A 452 19.00 16.26 6.10
N LEU A 453 18.81 17.50 6.57
CA LEU A 453 17.96 18.48 5.86
C LEU A 453 18.50 18.81 4.47
N GLY A 454 19.81 18.70 4.24
CA GLY A 454 20.42 18.90 2.93
C GLY A 454 20.09 17.83 1.89
N ILE A 455 19.35 16.77 2.24
CA ILE A 455 18.91 15.75 1.29
C ILE A 455 17.69 16.29 0.52
N GLU A 456 17.95 16.98 -0.59
CA GLU A 456 16.92 17.63 -1.42
C GLU A 456 15.82 16.67 -1.89
N ALA A 457 16.18 15.41 -2.19
CA ALA A 457 15.22 14.38 -2.60
C ALA A 457 14.13 14.09 -1.55
N ILE A 458 14.34 14.45 -0.28
CA ILE A 458 13.37 14.28 0.81
C ILE A 458 12.73 15.63 1.18
N PHE A 459 13.56 16.64 1.46
CA PHE A 459 13.08 17.90 2.05
C PHE A 459 12.80 19.00 1.03
N GLY A 460 13.20 18.81 -0.23
CA GLY A 460 13.25 19.87 -1.23
C GLY A 460 14.27 20.96 -0.87
N VAL A 461 14.25 22.05 -1.64
CA VAL A 461 15.18 23.18 -1.44
C VAL A 461 14.63 24.25 -0.48
N GLU A 462 13.31 24.30 -0.29
CA GLU A 462 12.64 25.35 0.47
C GLU A 462 12.72 25.12 1.99
N LEU A 463 12.33 23.93 2.46
CA LEU A 463 12.28 23.62 3.89
C LEU A 463 13.63 23.82 4.61
N PRO A 464 14.79 23.43 4.04
CA PRO A 464 16.08 23.68 4.69
C PRO A 464 16.43 25.16 4.86
N GLN A 465 15.78 26.06 4.12
CA GLN A 465 15.95 27.51 4.25
C GLN A 465 14.93 28.15 5.21
N GLU A 466 13.88 27.40 5.60
CA GLU A 466 12.83 27.91 6.49
C GLU A 466 13.24 27.85 7.96
N SER A 467 13.73 28.99 8.48
CA SER A 467 14.28 29.11 9.83
C SER A 467 13.37 28.57 10.93
N ARG A 468 12.05 28.76 10.82
CA ARG A 468 11.06 28.26 11.78
C ARG A 468 11.01 26.74 11.80
N PHE A 469 11.07 26.10 10.64
CA PHE A 469 11.11 24.64 10.52
C PHE A 469 12.44 24.09 11.03
N VAL A 470 13.58 24.64 10.59
CA VAL A 470 14.92 24.21 11.01
C VAL A 470 15.07 24.30 12.54
N THR A 471 14.56 25.39 13.14
CA THR A 471 14.60 25.60 14.60
C THR A 471 13.74 24.57 15.34
N ALA A 472 12.52 24.32 14.85
CA ALA A 472 11.60 23.36 15.47
C ALA A 472 12.16 21.93 15.44
N VAL A 473 12.64 21.48 14.28
CA VAL A 473 13.23 20.14 14.11
C VAL A 473 14.52 20.00 14.94
N THR A 474 15.40 21.01 14.92
CA THR A 474 16.62 20.99 15.73
C THR A 474 16.30 20.90 17.22
N ARG A 475 15.33 21.69 17.71
CA ARG A 475 14.89 21.63 19.11
C ARG A 475 14.36 20.25 19.49
N ALA A 476 13.54 19.64 18.63
CA ALA A 476 13.03 18.30 18.85
C ALA A 476 14.15 17.26 18.87
N TYR A 477 15.07 17.33 17.91
CA TYR A 477 16.21 16.42 17.80
C TYR A 477 17.11 16.46 19.03
N LEU A 478 17.46 17.66 19.49
CA LEU A 478 18.28 17.82 20.70
C LEU A 478 17.56 17.35 21.98
N ALA A 479 16.22 17.44 22.01
CA ALA A 479 15.44 16.84 23.10
C ALA A 479 15.55 15.31 23.06
N LEU A 480 15.32 14.69 21.89
CA LEU A 480 15.47 13.24 21.70
C LEU A 480 16.87 12.75 22.11
N GLN A 481 17.91 13.45 21.67
CA GLN A 481 19.30 13.10 21.99
C GLN A 481 19.58 13.15 23.51
N ARG A 482 19.05 14.16 24.21
CA ARG A 482 19.36 14.39 25.63
C ARG A 482 18.60 13.45 26.57
N GLN A 483 17.33 13.16 26.28
CA GLN A 483 16.44 12.48 27.23
C GLN A 483 15.72 11.24 26.67
N GLY A 484 15.98 10.89 25.40
CA GLY A 484 15.36 9.76 24.72
C GLY A 484 13.95 10.05 24.19
N ALA A 485 13.47 9.19 23.31
CA ALA A 485 12.18 9.30 22.63
C ALA A 485 11.01 9.27 23.62
N LYS A 486 11.00 8.30 24.54
CA LYS A 486 9.89 8.11 25.48
C LYS A 486 9.63 9.34 26.34
N ALA A 487 10.67 9.89 26.95
CA ALA A 487 10.53 11.09 27.79
C ALA A 487 10.24 12.35 26.97
N THR A 488 10.76 12.44 25.73
CA THR A 488 10.45 13.57 24.83
C THR A 488 8.99 13.58 24.42
N VAL A 489 8.44 12.44 23.99
CA VAL A 489 7.00 12.33 23.67
C VAL A 489 6.17 12.76 24.88
N ALA A 490 6.41 12.19 26.06
CA ALA A 490 5.68 12.55 27.28
C ALA A 490 5.73 14.05 27.61
N ALA A 491 6.90 14.68 27.50
CA ALA A 491 7.07 16.10 27.79
C ALA A 491 6.34 17.01 26.78
N TRP A 492 6.25 16.60 25.52
CA TRP A 492 5.69 17.43 24.45
C TRP A 492 4.18 17.24 24.32
N THR A 493 3.65 16.07 24.70
CA THR A 493 2.21 15.83 24.85
C THR A 493 1.60 16.58 26.04
N ALA A 494 2.34 16.76 27.13
CA ALA A 494 1.85 17.48 28.32
C ALA A 494 1.86 19.02 28.17
N ALA A 495 2.53 19.53 27.12
CA ALA A 495 2.66 20.96 26.84
C ALA A 495 1.61 21.49 25.85
N GLN A 496 0.78 20.60 25.30
CA GLN A 496 -0.41 20.88 24.50
C GLN A 496 -1.64 20.78 25.42
#